data_AF-A0A953MMZ1-F1
#
_entry.id   AF-A0A953MMZ1-F1
#
_cell.length_a   1.000
_cell.length_b   1.000
_cell.length_c   1.000
_cell.angle_alpha   90.00
_cell.angle_beta   90.00
_cell.angle_gamma   90.00
#
_symmetry.space_group_name_H-M   'P 1'
#
loop_
_entity.id
_entity.type
_entity.pdbx_description
1 polymer ?
#
loop_
_entity_poly.entity_id
_entity_poly.type
_entity_poly.pdbx_seq_one_letter_code
_entity_poly.pdbx_strand_id
1 'polypeptide(L)'
;ASSSTSSSAVSARVTVPSGTILRDANGTALSGTVSTRVTYFDATEPASLASFPGGFAIRDVDNNVGNFVSAGFAAIDMSVNGVEVESFSKNVDVQLDINPNTINPETGVKIKAGDQLPLWSYDEDTGSWKNEGTYTVTASNGPDRKLTIRKTDMTHLSWWNMDWFYDGCYSTNVKIAVDGGCWQWLYLVVEFQTPQTDVQWGYLYNGYVYSYDPVLNLMNVPDNRPVTIRAFQGWNDYYNYYYNGVDNNVGVLNVDDLCQTQDITYTLQAATNQTGDNIDVFIRGVCPNGNILDEGTLDVEIFKNGYWQLAGRIVDGFIRLNCLQIGQEYQFRVYYDGEYYTESYTITSTTENIDIELPGDNEFCE
;
A
#
# COMPACT_ATOMS: atom_id res chain seq x y z
N ALA A 1 12.62 -36.56 -1.51
CA ALA A 1 11.40 -36.45 -2.33
C ALA A 1 11.54 -35.18 -3.16
N SER A 2 11.67 -35.32 -4.47
CA SER A 2 11.79 -34.20 -5.41
C SER A 2 10.40 -33.76 -5.83
N SER A 3 9.93 -32.62 -5.31
CA SER A 3 8.77 -31.93 -5.82
C SER A 3 9.20 -31.13 -7.05
N SER A 4 8.69 -31.52 -8.22
CA SER A 4 8.85 -30.81 -9.47
C SER A 4 7.86 -29.64 -9.52
N THR A 5 8.36 -28.42 -9.35
CA THR A 5 7.78 -27.20 -9.90
C THR A 5 8.88 -26.55 -10.73
N SER A 6 8.72 -26.58 -12.05
CA SER A 6 9.63 -25.91 -12.97
C SER A 6 9.39 -24.40 -12.91
N SER A 7 9.90 -23.71 -11.89
CA SER A 7 10.20 -22.29 -12.06
C SER A 7 11.46 -22.22 -12.92
N SER A 8 11.38 -21.56 -14.07
CA SER A 8 12.58 -21.14 -14.77
C SER A 8 13.32 -20.20 -13.83
N ALA A 9 14.43 -20.65 -13.23
CA ALA A 9 15.21 -19.82 -12.31
C ALA A 9 15.64 -18.52 -13.01
N VAL A 10 14.97 -17.42 -12.69
CA VAL A 10 15.28 -16.05 -13.12
C VAL A 10 16.35 -15.46 -12.22
N SER A 11 17.17 -14.56 -12.76
CA SER A 11 18.33 -13.99 -12.08
C SER A 11 18.73 -12.65 -12.67
N ALA A 12 19.52 -11.88 -11.91
CA ALA A 12 20.28 -10.75 -12.42
C ALA A 12 21.76 -11.13 -12.54
N ARG A 13 22.44 -10.56 -13.54
CA ARG A 13 23.87 -10.76 -13.78
C ARG A 13 24.54 -9.43 -14.07
N VAL A 14 25.60 -9.14 -13.33
CA VAL A 14 26.49 -8.01 -13.60
C VAL A 14 27.79 -8.50 -14.23
N THR A 15 28.24 -7.82 -15.28
CA THR A 15 29.51 -8.12 -15.96
C THR A 15 30.40 -6.89 -15.93
N VAL A 16 31.44 -6.94 -15.10
CA VAL A 16 32.43 -5.87 -14.99
C VAL A 16 33.59 -6.17 -15.93
N PRO A 17 33.89 -5.31 -16.94
CA PRO A 17 35.01 -5.54 -17.84
C PRO A 17 36.36 -5.54 -17.12
N SER A 18 37.32 -6.29 -17.65
CA SER A 18 38.68 -6.31 -17.11
C SER A 18 39.33 -4.91 -17.12
N GLY A 19 40.07 -4.60 -16.06
CA GLY A 19 40.72 -3.31 -15.87
C GLY A 19 39.76 -2.14 -15.60
N THR A 20 38.53 -2.42 -15.13
CA THR A 20 37.64 -1.40 -14.59
C THR A 20 38.14 -0.97 -13.21
N ILE A 21 38.22 0.34 -12.97
CA ILE A 21 38.55 0.90 -11.65
C ILE A 21 37.22 1.17 -10.93
N LEU A 22 37.07 0.59 -9.75
CA LEU A 22 35.93 0.81 -8.85
C LEU A 22 36.22 2.03 -7.98
N ARG A 23 35.21 2.87 -7.72
CA ARG A 23 35.37 4.11 -6.95
C ARG A 23 34.30 4.25 -5.88
N ASP A 24 34.64 4.90 -4.78
CA ASP A 24 33.69 5.32 -3.75
C ASP A 24 32.91 6.59 -4.15
N ALA A 25 32.05 7.06 -3.24
CA ALA A 25 31.24 8.28 -3.41
C ALA A 25 32.07 9.55 -3.67
N ASN A 26 33.32 9.59 -3.21
CA ASN A 26 34.22 10.72 -3.44
C ASN A 26 34.99 10.60 -4.77
N GLY A 27 34.76 9.54 -5.54
CA GLY A 27 35.48 9.23 -6.77
C GLY A 27 36.87 8.63 -6.53
N THR A 28 37.20 8.24 -5.30
CA THR A 28 38.50 7.66 -4.94
C THR A 28 38.58 6.22 -5.44
N ALA A 29 39.67 5.87 -6.12
CA ALA A 29 39.89 4.50 -6.58
C ALA A 29 40.04 3.52 -5.40
N LEU A 30 39.25 2.46 -5.42
CA LEU A 30 39.28 1.40 -4.42
C LEU A 30 40.25 0.29 -4.84
N SER A 31 40.84 -0.39 -3.86
CA SER A 31 41.78 -1.50 -4.09
C SER A 31 41.65 -2.54 -2.99
N GLY A 32 41.56 -3.81 -3.38
CA GLY A 32 41.39 -4.91 -2.44
C GLY A 32 40.47 -6.01 -2.98
N THR A 33 39.91 -6.79 -2.05
CA THR A 33 38.96 -7.85 -2.40
C THR A 33 37.60 -7.25 -2.68
N VAL A 34 37.07 -7.54 -3.87
CA VAL A 34 35.71 -7.16 -4.27
C VAL A 34 34.73 -8.19 -3.72
N SER A 35 33.68 -7.71 -3.06
CA SER A 35 32.49 -8.47 -2.69
C SER A 35 31.30 -7.95 -3.51
N THR A 36 30.48 -8.84 -4.03
CA THR A 36 29.30 -8.48 -4.82
C THR A 36 28.10 -9.24 -4.31
N ARG A 37 27.00 -8.52 -4.10
CA ARG A 37 25.70 -9.09 -3.76
C ARG A 37 24.72 -8.75 -4.88
N VAL A 38 24.05 -9.77 -5.39
CA VAL A 38 22.95 -9.60 -6.35
C VAL A 38 21.76 -10.34 -5.78
N THR A 39 20.69 -9.60 -5.52
CA THR A 39 19.41 -10.15 -5.07
C THR A 39 18.39 -9.92 -6.18
N TYR A 40 17.72 -10.97 -6.63
CA TYR A 40 16.73 -10.88 -7.70
C TYR A 40 15.33 -11.18 -7.15
N PHE A 41 14.35 -10.42 -7.62
CA PHE A 41 12.96 -10.45 -7.19
C PHE A 41 12.07 -10.74 -8.40
N ASP A 42 11.41 -11.89 -8.38
CA ASP A 42 10.51 -12.32 -9.45
C ASP A 42 9.12 -11.71 -9.25
N ALA A 43 8.65 -10.91 -10.21
CA ALA A 43 7.35 -10.25 -10.13
C ALA A 43 6.16 -11.23 -10.15
N THR A 44 6.35 -12.50 -10.51
CA THR A 44 5.28 -13.51 -10.38
C THR A 44 5.10 -14.04 -8.96
N GLU A 45 5.95 -13.62 -8.02
CA GLU A 45 5.91 -14.05 -6.63
C GLU A 45 5.45 -12.87 -5.73
N PRO A 46 4.31 -12.96 -5.03
CA PRO A 46 3.80 -11.88 -4.18
C PRO A 46 4.79 -11.41 -3.10
N ALA A 47 5.64 -12.31 -2.58
CA ALA A 47 6.67 -11.97 -1.60
C ALA A 47 7.78 -11.07 -2.18
N SER A 48 8.09 -11.24 -3.47
CA SER A 48 9.00 -10.35 -4.20
C SER A 48 8.40 -8.95 -4.29
N LEU A 49 7.16 -8.81 -4.76
CA LEU A 49 6.49 -7.52 -4.89
C LEU A 49 6.35 -6.80 -3.53
N ALA A 50 6.15 -7.54 -2.44
CA ALA A 50 6.12 -6.96 -1.08
C ALA A 50 7.49 -6.40 -0.63
N SER A 51 8.59 -6.80 -1.28
CA SER A 51 9.96 -6.32 -1.02
C SER A 51 10.37 -5.18 -1.98
N PHE A 52 9.43 -4.65 -2.77
CA PHE A 52 9.70 -3.59 -3.74
C PHE A 52 10.17 -2.31 -3.03
N PRO A 53 11.29 -1.70 -3.45
CA PRO A 53 11.83 -0.52 -2.77
C PRO A 53 10.90 0.68 -2.95
N GLY A 54 10.64 1.45 -1.87
CA GLY A 54 9.84 2.69 -1.95
C GLY A 54 8.34 2.53 -2.26
N GLY A 55 7.85 1.32 -2.57
CA GLY A 55 6.47 1.06 -2.96
C GLY A 55 6.19 1.31 -4.45
N PHE A 56 4.98 0.96 -4.90
CA PHE A 56 4.59 1.03 -6.32
C PHE A 56 4.03 2.38 -6.76
N ALA A 57 3.60 3.23 -5.81
CA ALA A 57 3.27 4.62 -6.08
C ALA A 57 4.56 5.44 -5.99
N ILE A 58 5.02 6.00 -7.11
CA ILE A 58 6.36 6.57 -7.23
C ILE A 58 6.33 8.02 -7.66
N ARG A 59 7.40 8.73 -7.31
CA ARG A 59 7.79 10.01 -7.87
C ARG A 59 9.16 9.86 -8.52
N ASP A 60 9.28 10.25 -9.78
CA ASP A 60 10.56 10.24 -10.48
C ASP A 60 11.37 11.53 -10.26
N VAL A 61 12.62 11.54 -10.74
CA VAL A 61 13.55 12.67 -10.66
C VAL A 61 13.05 13.94 -11.37
N ASP A 62 12.09 13.81 -12.29
CA ASP A 62 11.46 14.93 -13.01
C ASP A 62 10.16 15.40 -12.33
N ASN A 63 9.85 14.87 -11.13
CA ASN A 63 8.62 15.08 -10.37
C ASN A 63 7.34 14.50 -10.98
N ASN A 64 7.45 13.62 -11.98
CA ASN A 64 6.30 12.85 -12.43
C ASN A 64 5.92 11.84 -11.34
N VAL A 65 4.66 11.86 -10.96
CA VAL A 65 4.04 10.91 -10.05
C VAL A 65 3.26 9.91 -10.88
N GLY A 66 3.34 8.66 -10.47
CA GLY A 66 2.62 7.60 -11.13
C GLY A 66 2.77 6.29 -10.39
N ASN A 67 2.52 5.20 -11.11
CA ASN A 67 2.47 3.88 -10.54
C ASN A 67 3.26 2.89 -11.40
N PHE A 68 3.96 1.96 -10.75
CA PHE A 68 4.65 0.89 -11.42
C PHE A 68 3.85 -0.42 -11.43
N VAL A 69 3.99 -1.14 -12.54
CA VAL A 69 3.73 -2.58 -12.63
C VAL A 69 5.03 -3.25 -13.01
N SER A 70 5.48 -4.23 -12.23
CA SER A 70 6.81 -4.81 -12.39
C SER A 70 6.84 -6.08 -13.22
N ALA A 71 7.88 -6.23 -14.04
CA ALA A 71 8.29 -7.48 -14.67
C ALA A 71 9.41 -8.20 -13.89
N GLY A 72 9.85 -7.62 -12.77
CA GLY A 72 10.92 -8.11 -11.92
C GLY A 72 11.97 -7.02 -11.67
N PHE A 73 12.75 -7.20 -10.62
CA PHE A 73 13.75 -6.23 -10.20
C PHE A 73 14.92 -6.89 -9.48
N ALA A 74 16.02 -6.16 -9.33
CA ALA A 74 17.20 -6.65 -8.64
C ALA A 74 17.90 -5.55 -7.84
N ALA A 75 18.35 -5.90 -6.63
CA ALA A 75 19.28 -5.10 -5.85
C ALA A 75 20.70 -5.57 -6.14
N ILE A 76 21.59 -4.62 -6.46
CA ILE A 76 22.97 -4.91 -6.86
C ILE A 76 23.93 -4.04 -6.06
N ASP A 77 24.68 -4.67 -5.17
CA ASP A 77 25.64 -4.01 -4.30
C ASP A 77 27.05 -4.55 -4.54
N MET A 78 28.04 -3.67 -4.47
CA MET A 78 29.45 -4.07 -4.46
C MET A 78 30.21 -3.28 -3.41
N SER A 79 31.17 -3.96 -2.78
CA SER A 79 32.11 -3.32 -1.86
C SER A 79 33.53 -3.83 -2.09
N VAL A 80 34.51 -2.99 -1.76
CA VAL A 80 35.92 -3.35 -1.72
C VAL A 80 36.40 -3.23 -0.28
N ASN A 81 36.73 -4.37 0.34
CA ASN A 81 37.06 -4.43 1.77
C ASN A 81 36.03 -3.75 2.70
N GLY A 82 34.75 -3.81 2.33
CA GLY A 82 33.64 -3.20 3.09
C GLY A 82 33.36 -1.73 2.77
N VAL A 83 34.13 -1.09 1.89
CA VAL A 83 33.81 0.25 1.36
C VAL A 83 32.95 0.09 0.11
N GLU A 84 31.82 0.78 0.07
CA GLU A 84 30.85 0.73 -1.03
C GLU A 84 31.43 1.28 -2.35
N VAL A 85 30.99 0.67 -3.45
CA VAL A 85 31.35 1.07 -4.81
C VAL A 85 30.21 1.89 -5.39
N GLU A 86 30.48 3.15 -5.74
CA GLU A 86 29.45 4.06 -6.28
C GLU A 86 29.56 4.25 -7.79
N SER A 87 30.77 4.11 -8.34
CA SER A 87 30.98 4.32 -9.77
C SER A 87 32.11 3.49 -10.37
N PHE A 88 32.08 3.41 -11.70
CA PHE A 88 33.01 2.64 -12.51
C PHE A 88 33.77 3.54 -13.48
N SER A 89 35.06 3.26 -13.72
CA SER A 89 35.83 3.97 -14.77
C SER A 89 35.52 3.50 -16.20
N LYS A 90 34.75 2.42 -16.34
CA LYS A 90 34.30 1.84 -17.61
C LYS A 90 32.85 1.41 -17.44
N ASN A 91 32.12 1.35 -18.54
CA ASN A 91 30.76 0.83 -18.55
C ASN A 91 30.74 -0.62 -18.05
N VAL A 92 29.77 -0.91 -17.19
CA VAL A 92 29.44 -2.24 -16.69
C VAL A 92 28.15 -2.69 -17.36
N ASP A 93 27.99 -4.00 -17.56
CA ASP A 93 26.77 -4.54 -18.14
C ASP A 93 25.90 -5.15 -17.03
N VAL A 94 24.59 -4.89 -17.07
CA VAL A 94 23.59 -5.60 -16.28
C VAL A 94 22.62 -6.32 -17.21
N GLN A 95 22.37 -7.59 -16.92
CA GLN A 95 21.34 -8.40 -17.55
C GLN A 95 20.34 -8.81 -16.48
N LEU A 96 19.06 -8.63 -16.78
CA LEU A 96 17.95 -9.04 -15.93
C LEU A 96 17.15 -10.08 -16.71
N ASP A 97 17.01 -11.28 -16.15
CA ASP A 97 16.09 -12.29 -16.66
C ASP A 97 14.65 -11.89 -16.33
N ILE A 98 13.68 -12.32 -17.12
CA ILE A 98 12.25 -12.07 -16.92
C ILE A 98 11.54 -13.42 -16.87
N ASN A 99 10.63 -13.59 -15.91
CA ASN A 99 9.85 -14.81 -15.83
C ASN A 99 8.89 -14.86 -17.04
N PRO A 100 8.87 -15.92 -17.85
CA PRO A 100 8.02 -16.02 -19.03
C PRO A 100 6.52 -16.10 -18.70
N ASN A 101 6.15 -16.29 -17.44
CA ASN A 101 4.77 -16.20 -16.97
C ASN A 101 4.35 -14.77 -16.58
N THR A 102 5.29 -13.81 -16.56
CA THR A 102 4.98 -12.39 -16.38
C THR A 102 3.99 -11.96 -17.45
N ILE A 103 2.89 -11.32 -17.04
CA ILE A 103 1.89 -10.78 -17.97
C ILE A 103 2.26 -9.35 -18.29
N ASN A 104 2.31 -9.02 -19.58
CA ASN A 104 2.53 -7.67 -20.04
C ASN A 104 1.21 -6.87 -19.89
N PRO A 105 1.18 -5.84 -19.03
CA PRO A 105 -0.03 -5.09 -18.71
C PRO A 105 -0.60 -4.27 -19.87
N GLU A 106 0.18 -4.01 -20.92
CA GLU A 106 -0.31 -3.33 -22.13
C GLU A 106 -1.09 -4.25 -23.06
N THR A 107 -0.85 -5.57 -22.94
CA THR A 107 -1.41 -6.55 -23.89
C THR A 107 -2.29 -7.59 -23.23
N GLY A 108 -2.21 -7.74 -21.91
CA GLY A 108 -2.92 -8.76 -21.13
C GLY A 108 -2.45 -10.20 -21.38
N VAL A 109 -1.36 -10.40 -22.13
CA VAL A 109 -0.79 -11.72 -22.43
C VAL A 109 0.62 -11.86 -21.85
N LYS A 110 1.12 -13.10 -21.78
CA LYS A 110 2.50 -13.38 -21.33
C LYS A 110 3.52 -12.61 -22.15
N ILE A 111 4.50 -12.05 -21.45
CA ILE A 111 5.60 -11.31 -22.04
C ILE A 111 6.41 -12.18 -23.00
N LYS A 112 6.92 -11.57 -24.07
CA LYS A 112 7.66 -12.28 -25.12
C LYS A 112 8.79 -11.43 -25.69
N ALA A 113 9.69 -12.07 -26.43
CA ALA A 113 10.72 -11.37 -27.17
C ALA A 113 10.10 -10.37 -28.17
N GLY A 114 10.67 -9.17 -28.22
CA GLY A 114 10.17 -8.03 -29.00
C GLY A 114 9.35 -7.04 -28.19
N ASP A 115 8.81 -7.44 -27.03
CA ASP A 115 8.12 -6.51 -26.13
C ASP A 115 9.10 -5.43 -25.62
N GLN A 116 8.58 -4.26 -25.29
CA GLN A 116 9.35 -3.12 -24.78
C GLN A 116 9.14 -3.00 -23.27
N LEU A 117 10.23 -2.91 -22.52
CA LEU A 117 10.25 -2.76 -21.07
C LEU A 117 11.06 -1.51 -20.68
N PRO A 118 10.46 -0.53 -20.00
CA PRO A 118 11.22 0.51 -19.35
C PRO A 118 12.11 -0.09 -18.24
N LEU A 119 13.31 0.46 -18.11
CA LEU A 119 14.24 0.13 -17.04
C LEU A 119 14.41 1.36 -16.15
N TRP A 120 14.35 1.16 -14.84
CA TRP A 120 14.45 2.21 -13.84
C TRP A 120 15.58 1.91 -12.86
N SER A 121 16.16 2.97 -12.32
CA SER A 121 17.08 2.94 -11.18
C SER A 121 16.49 3.72 -10.01
N TYR A 122 16.81 3.29 -8.79
CA TYR A 122 16.35 3.93 -7.55
C TYR A 122 17.55 4.51 -6.81
N ASP A 123 17.48 5.81 -6.55
CA ASP A 123 18.45 6.52 -5.74
C ASP A 123 17.97 6.47 -4.28
N GLU A 124 18.64 5.68 -3.44
CA GLU A 124 18.26 5.46 -2.04
C GLU A 124 18.52 6.69 -1.15
N ASP A 125 19.46 7.58 -1.54
CA ASP A 125 19.77 8.80 -0.81
C ASP A 125 18.67 9.86 -0.95
N THR A 126 18.10 9.96 -2.15
CA THR A 126 17.04 10.93 -2.48
C THR A 126 15.64 10.34 -2.48
N GLY A 127 15.51 9.02 -2.46
CA GLY A 127 14.24 8.30 -2.56
C GLY A 127 13.54 8.49 -3.90
N SER A 128 14.30 8.73 -4.97
CA SER A 128 13.77 9.10 -6.29
C SER A 128 14.07 8.05 -7.36
N TRP A 129 13.12 7.88 -8.29
CA TRP A 129 13.25 6.97 -9.41
C TRP A 129 13.76 7.67 -10.66
N LYS A 130 14.64 7.02 -11.41
CA LYS A 130 15.16 7.53 -12.67
C LYS A 130 14.91 6.55 -13.81
N ASN A 131 14.36 7.07 -14.91
CA ASN A 131 14.19 6.30 -16.14
C ASN A 131 15.54 6.12 -16.85
N GLU A 132 15.95 4.88 -17.05
CA GLU A 132 17.23 4.49 -17.68
C GLU A 132 17.04 4.09 -19.16
N GLY A 133 15.82 4.24 -19.68
CA GLY A 133 15.42 3.99 -21.06
C GLY A 133 14.53 2.77 -21.23
N THR A 134 14.11 2.53 -22.47
CA THR A 134 13.28 1.38 -22.85
C THR A 134 14.10 0.34 -23.58
N TYR A 135 13.99 -0.91 -23.14
CA TYR A 135 14.77 -2.04 -23.64
C TYR A 135 13.85 -3.07 -24.31
N THR A 136 14.32 -3.64 -25.42
CA THR A 136 13.62 -4.72 -26.09
C THR A 136 13.90 -6.04 -25.39
N VAL A 137 12.86 -6.77 -25.03
CA VAL A 137 12.97 -8.13 -24.50
C VAL A 137 13.56 -9.05 -25.57
N THR A 138 14.61 -9.77 -25.21
CA THR A 138 15.27 -10.75 -26.06
C THR A 138 15.07 -12.15 -25.50
N ALA A 139 15.17 -13.17 -26.36
CA ALA A 139 15.14 -14.56 -25.94
C ALA A 139 16.51 -15.20 -26.15
N SER A 140 17.03 -15.90 -25.14
CA SER A 140 18.26 -16.69 -25.31
C SER A 140 18.02 -17.91 -26.19
N ASN A 141 19.06 -18.31 -26.92
CA ASN A 141 19.07 -19.55 -27.68
C ASN A 141 19.36 -20.73 -26.74
N GLY A 142 18.51 -21.75 -26.73
CA GLY A 142 18.71 -22.98 -25.94
C GLY A 142 17.41 -23.58 -25.39
N PRO A 143 17.49 -24.76 -24.76
CA PRO A 143 16.32 -25.47 -24.21
C PRO A 143 15.64 -24.70 -23.06
N ASP A 144 16.38 -23.86 -22.33
CA ASP A 144 15.88 -23.06 -21.19
C ASP A 144 15.50 -21.63 -21.57
N ARG A 145 15.19 -21.38 -22.86
CA ARG A 145 14.86 -20.08 -23.49
C ARG A 145 14.44 -19.01 -22.47
N LYS A 146 15.41 -18.19 -22.06
CA LYS A 146 15.22 -17.13 -21.06
C LYS A 146 14.85 -15.83 -21.76
N LEU A 147 13.89 -15.11 -21.21
CA LEU A 147 13.60 -13.75 -21.62
C LEU A 147 14.49 -12.81 -20.81
N THR A 148 15.10 -11.81 -21.46
CA THR A 148 16.04 -10.89 -20.80
C THR A 148 15.99 -9.49 -21.39
N ILE A 149 16.28 -8.47 -20.57
CA ILE A 149 16.82 -7.20 -21.04
C ILE A 149 18.27 -7.04 -20.61
N ARG A 150 19.03 -6.23 -21.34
CA ARG A 150 20.46 -5.99 -21.08
C ARG A 150 20.80 -4.52 -21.28
N LYS A 151 21.33 -3.88 -20.24
CA LYS A 151 21.94 -2.55 -20.29
C LYS A 151 23.47 -2.72 -20.31
N THR A 152 24.15 -2.07 -21.26
CA THR A 152 25.61 -2.25 -21.49
C THR A 152 26.45 -1.01 -21.16
N ASP A 153 25.81 -0.05 -20.51
CA ASP A 153 26.37 1.26 -20.17
C ASP A 153 25.99 1.66 -18.74
N MET A 154 25.91 0.67 -17.85
CA MET A 154 25.69 0.91 -16.42
C MET A 154 26.91 1.62 -15.83
N THR A 155 26.67 2.73 -15.13
CA THR A 155 27.73 3.60 -14.57
C THR A 155 27.69 3.71 -13.05
N HIS A 156 26.62 3.20 -12.43
CA HIS A 156 26.36 3.23 -10.99
C HIS A 156 25.73 1.90 -10.53
N LEU A 157 25.73 1.66 -9.22
CA LEU A 157 24.98 0.58 -8.57
C LEU A 157 23.66 1.12 -8.04
N SER A 158 22.64 0.27 -8.01
CA SER A 158 21.28 0.68 -7.70
C SER A 158 20.37 -0.56 -7.56
N TRP A 159 19.15 -0.34 -7.12
CA TRP A 159 18.03 -1.20 -7.53
C TRP A 159 17.76 -1.00 -9.02
N TRP A 160 17.57 -2.09 -9.75
CA TRP A 160 17.28 -2.09 -11.18
C TRP A 160 15.94 -2.75 -11.44
N ASN A 161 15.04 -2.00 -12.04
CA ASN A 161 13.61 -2.26 -12.03
C ASN A 161 13.05 -2.29 -13.44
N MET A 162 12.40 -3.40 -13.82
CA MET A 162 11.79 -3.56 -15.14
C MET A 162 10.31 -3.24 -15.06
N ASP A 163 9.97 -1.96 -15.09
CA ASP A 163 8.64 -1.52 -14.68
C ASP A 163 7.93 -0.72 -15.76
N TRP A 164 6.69 -1.09 -16.05
CA TRP A 164 5.76 -0.25 -16.79
C TRP A 164 5.30 0.89 -15.88
N PHE A 165 5.31 2.11 -16.40
CA PHE A 165 4.93 3.31 -15.67
C PHE A 165 3.59 3.86 -16.17
N TYR A 166 2.70 4.18 -15.24
CA TYR A 166 1.42 4.83 -15.51
C TYR A 166 1.36 6.15 -14.79
N ASP A 167 1.07 7.21 -15.54
CA ASP A 167 0.91 8.55 -14.98
C ASP A 167 -0.15 8.58 -13.88
N GLY A 168 0.14 9.36 -12.84
CA GLY A 168 -0.79 9.65 -11.76
C GLY A 168 -1.75 10.77 -12.12
N CYS A 169 -2.99 10.62 -11.70
CA CYS A 169 -4.03 11.63 -11.80
C CYS A 169 -3.86 12.69 -10.70
N TYR A 170 -3.66 13.96 -11.08
CA TYR A 170 -3.43 15.07 -10.14
C TYR A 170 -4.67 15.89 -9.81
N SER A 171 -5.76 15.73 -10.56
CA SER A 171 -6.86 16.71 -10.60
C SER A 171 -8.06 16.38 -9.72
N THR A 172 -8.10 15.24 -9.03
CA THR A 172 -9.30 14.81 -8.30
C THR A 172 -9.01 14.12 -6.98
N ASN A 173 -9.89 14.34 -6.01
CA ASN A 173 -9.92 13.57 -4.77
C ASN A 173 -10.72 12.29 -5.01
N VAL A 174 -10.03 11.15 -4.95
CA VAL A 174 -10.68 9.84 -5.05
C VAL A 174 -10.94 9.32 -3.65
N LYS A 175 -12.21 9.01 -3.36
CA LYS A 175 -12.63 8.46 -2.07
C LYS A 175 -13.14 7.04 -2.25
N ILE A 176 -12.69 6.13 -1.39
CA ILE A 176 -13.27 4.80 -1.23
C ILE A 176 -13.98 4.77 0.11
N ALA A 177 -15.31 4.85 0.09
CA ALA A 177 -16.14 4.65 1.26
C ALA A 177 -16.43 3.16 1.44
N VAL A 178 -16.29 2.65 2.66
CA VAL A 178 -16.70 1.29 3.00
C VAL A 178 -18.02 1.33 3.74
N ASP A 179 -18.98 0.55 3.28
CA ASP A 179 -20.33 0.49 3.82
C ASP A 179 -20.79 -0.97 3.91
N GLY A 180 -21.86 -1.22 4.66
CA GLY A 180 -22.38 -2.55 4.90
C GLY A 180 -21.59 -3.35 5.93
N GLY A 181 -22.26 -4.37 6.47
CA GLY A 181 -21.73 -5.22 7.52
C GLY A 181 -21.48 -4.48 8.84
N CYS A 182 -20.84 -5.19 9.75
CA CYS A 182 -20.39 -4.66 11.02
C CYS A 182 -18.90 -4.98 11.18
N TRP A 183 -18.09 -3.95 11.37
CA TRP A 183 -16.66 -4.07 11.55
C TRP A 183 -16.13 -2.91 12.39
N GLN A 184 -15.02 -3.14 13.08
CA GLN A 184 -14.24 -2.07 13.74
C GLN A 184 -13.13 -1.56 12.83
N TRP A 185 -12.48 -2.48 12.14
CA TRP A 185 -11.48 -2.21 11.13
C TRP A 185 -11.58 -3.27 10.03
N LEU A 186 -11.15 -2.89 8.84
CA LEU A 186 -10.93 -3.80 7.72
C LEU A 186 -9.54 -3.52 7.15
N TYR A 187 -8.90 -4.54 6.60
CA TYR A 187 -7.68 -4.36 5.82
C TYR A 187 -8.08 -4.21 4.35
N LEU A 188 -7.85 -3.02 3.78
CA LEU A 188 -8.14 -2.72 2.39
C LEU A 188 -6.90 -2.92 1.53
N VAL A 189 -7.12 -3.38 0.31
CA VAL A 189 -6.11 -3.40 -0.77
C VAL A 189 -6.73 -2.81 -2.01
N VAL A 190 -6.00 -1.91 -2.67
CA VAL A 190 -6.33 -1.38 -3.99
C VAL A 190 -5.22 -1.85 -4.93
N GLU A 191 -5.57 -2.69 -5.89
CA GLU A 191 -4.62 -3.32 -6.82
C GLU A 191 -5.04 -3.10 -8.27
N PHE A 192 -4.09 -3.13 -9.20
CA PHE A 192 -4.42 -3.14 -10.62
C PHE A 192 -5.24 -4.39 -10.95
N GLN A 193 -6.29 -4.22 -11.76
CA GLN A 193 -7.05 -5.36 -12.24
C GLN A 193 -6.20 -6.14 -13.24
N THR A 194 -6.03 -7.43 -12.97
CA THR A 194 -5.26 -8.32 -13.83
C THR A 194 -6.22 -9.18 -14.68
N PRO A 195 -5.82 -9.54 -15.92
CA PRO A 195 -6.64 -10.38 -16.78
C PRO A 195 -6.73 -11.84 -16.31
N GLN A 196 -5.95 -12.23 -15.31
CA GLN A 196 -5.91 -13.58 -14.74
C GLN A 196 -5.98 -13.50 -13.21
N THR A 197 -6.84 -14.30 -12.59
CA THR A 197 -7.15 -14.26 -11.15
C THR A 197 -5.97 -14.62 -10.23
N ASP A 198 -4.92 -15.22 -10.76
CA ASP A 198 -3.71 -15.67 -10.06
C ASP A 198 -2.50 -14.72 -10.25
N VAL A 199 -2.67 -13.63 -10.99
CA VAL A 199 -1.61 -12.67 -11.28
C VAL A 199 -1.81 -11.42 -10.42
N GLN A 200 -0.76 -11.02 -9.69
CA GLN A 200 -0.69 -9.76 -8.98
C GLN A 200 0.35 -8.86 -9.65
N TRP A 201 -0.02 -7.61 -9.95
CA TRP A 201 0.87 -6.62 -10.58
C TRP A 201 1.47 -5.62 -9.57
N GLY A 202 1.08 -5.73 -8.30
CA GLY A 202 1.37 -4.76 -7.25
C GLY A 202 0.08 -4.18 -6.66
N TYR A 203 0.22 -3.28 -5.70
CA TYR A 203 -0.89 -2.57 -5.07
C TYR A 203 -0.62 -1.06 -5.04
N LEU A 204 -1.66 -0.26 -5.26
CA LEU A 204 -1.66 1.20 -5.10
C LEU A 204 -1.73 1.59 -3.62
N TYR A 205 -2.45 0.77 -2.84
CA TYR A 205 -2.65 0.97 -1.41
C TYR A 205 -2.88 -0.37 -0.74
N ASN A 206 -2.32 -0.55 0.45
CA ASN A 206 -2.77 -1.55 1.41
C ASN A 206 -2.72 -0.97 2.83
N GLY A 207 -3.73 -1.27 3.65
CA GLY A 207 -3.77 -0.69 4.99
C GLY A 207 -5.11 -0.85 5.67
N TYR A 208 -5.17 -0.45 6.94
CA TYR A 208 -6.41 -0.50 7.70
C TYR A 208 -7.30 0.70 7.39
N VAL A 209 -8.60 0.44 7.25
CA VAL A 209 -9.67 1.42 7.37
C VAL A 209 -10.43 1.12 8.64
N TYR A 210 -10.92 2.14 9.34
CA TYR A 210 -11.63 2.00 10.61
C TYR A 210 -13.08 2.44 10.45
N SER A 211 -14.01 1.83 11.19
CA SER A 211 -15.43 2.15 10.97
C SER A 211 -15.83 3.55 11.41
N TYR A 212 -15.05 4.18 12.30
CA TYR A 212 -15.22 5.59 12.67
C TYR A 212 -14.69 6.57 11.62
N ASP A 213 -13.84 6.11 10.69
CA ASP A 213 -13.37 6.86 9.51
C ASP A 213 -13.37 5.92 8.29
N PRO A 214 -14.56 5.58 7.77
CA PRO A 214 -14.72 4.51 6.79
C PRO A 214 -14.35 4.95 5.37
N VAL A 215 -13.65 6.08 5.21
CA VAL A 215 -13.33 6.69 3.92
C VAL A 215 -11.83 6.77 3.72
N LEU A 216 -11.33 5.96 2.78
CA LEU A 216 -9.97 6.06 2.30
C LEU A 216 -9.88 7.16 1.23
N ASN A 217 -8.98 8.11 1.41
CA ASN A 217 -8.66 9.12 0.39
C ASN A 217 -7.41 8.67 -0.38
N LEU A 218 -7.53 8.55 -1.69
CA LEU A 218 -6.44 8.22 -2.60
C LEU A 218 -6.00 9.47 -3.37
N MET A 219 -4.70 9.61 -3.54
CA MET A 219 -4.07 10.64 -4.37
C MET A 219 -3.16 9.98 -5.41
N ASN A 220 -2.97 10.62 -6.56
CA ASN A 220 -2.11 10.12 -7.64
C ASN A 220 -2.49 8.71 -8.12
N VAL A 221 -3.79 8.44 -8.18
CA VAL A 221 -4.33 7.19 -8.75
C VAL A 221 -3.91 7.05 -10.22
N PRO A 222 -3.75 5.83 -10.75
CA PRO A 222 -3.31 5.66 -12.13
C PRO A 222 -4.38 6.16 -13.11
N ASP A 223 -3.93 6.82 -14.18
CA ASP A 223 -4.78 7.27 -15.28
C ASP A 223 -5.21 6.10 -16.20
N ASN A 224 -6.50 6.01 -16.52
CA ASN A 224 -7.08 5.07 -17.46
C ASN A 224 -6.65 3.60 -17.21
N ARG A 225 -6.62 3.20 -15.93
CA ARG A 225 -6.27 1.84 -15.52
C ARG A 225 -7.33 1.25 -14.58
N PRO A 226 -7.84 0.05 -14.89
CA PRO A 226 -8.79 -0.62 -14.02
C PRO A 226 -8.12 -1.13 -12.76
N VAL A 227 -8.84 -1.05 -11.65
CA VAL A 227 -8.41 -1.52 -10.34
C VAL A 227 -9.45 -2.43 -9.69
N THR A 228 -8.98 -3.29 -8.82
CA THR A 228 -9.81 -4.05 -7.88
C THR A 228 -9.53 -3.55 -6.47
N ILE A 229 -10.59 -3.25 -5.74
CA ILE A 229 -10.55 -2.88 -4.33
C ILE A 229 -11.10 -4.06 -3.53
N ARG A 230 -10.33 -4.56 -2.57
CA ARG A 230 -10.71 -5.68 -1.70
C ARG A 230 -10.70 -5.26 -0.24
N ALA A 231 -11.66 -5.76 0.53
CA ALA A 231 -11.65 -5.70 1.98
C ALA A 231 -11.44 -7.09 2.60
N PHE A 232 -10.68 -7.14 3.68
CA PHE A 232 -10.43 -8.32 4.49
C PHE A 232 -10.72 -8.01 5.97
N GLN A 233 -11.12 -9.00 6.78
CA GLN A 233 -11.39 -8.77 8.22
C GLN A 233 -10.11 -8.42 9.01
N GLY A 234 -8.94 -8.69 8.44
CA GLY A 234 -7.66 -8.25 8.94
C GLY A 234 -6.49 -8.72 8.08
N TRP A 235 -5.28 -8.38 8.51
CA TRP A 235 -4.06 -8.72 7.76
C TRP A 235 -3.87 -10.23 7.53
N ASN A 236 -4.27 -11.08 8.49
CA ASN A 236 -4.18 -12.54 8.31
C ASN A 236 -5.03 -13.03 7.15
N ASP A 237 -6.20 -12.42 6.92
CA ASP A 237 -7.07 -12.81 5.83
C ASP A 237 -6.50 -12.40 4.49
N TYR A 238 -6.00 -11.17 4.40
CA TYR A 238 -5.19 -10.68 3.27
C TYR A 238 -4.03 -11.64 2.96
N TYR A 239 -3.26 -12.02 3.98
CA TYR A 239 -2.13 -12.92 3.81
C TYR A 239 -2.57 -14.29 3.26
N ASN A 240 -3.64 -14.87 3.82
CA ASN A 240 -4.15 -16.16 3.35
C ASN A 240 -4.65 -16.11 1.90
N TYR A 241 -5.22 -14.97 1.47
CA TYR A 241 -5.64 -14.78 0.09
C TYR A 241 -4.47 -14.87 -0.89
N TYR A 242 -3.43 -14.05 -0.69
CA TYR A 242 -2.30 -13.97 -1.63
C TYR A 242 -1.28 -15.10 -1.51
N TYR A 243 -1.08 -15.65 -0.31
CA TYR A 243 -0.01 -16.63 -0.07
C TYR A 243 -0.51 -18.07 0.09
N ASN A 244 -1.79 -18.25 0.43
CA ASN A 244 -2.38 -19.58 0.67
C ASN A 244 -3.57 -19.92 -0.25
N GLY A 245 -3.97 -19.01 -1.15
CA GLY A 245 -5.04 -19.23 -2.13
C GLY A 245 -6.44 -19.39 -1.50
N VAL A 246 -6.68 -18.76 -0.35
CA VAL A 246 -7.96 -18.82 0.36
C VAL A 246 -8.80 -17.61 0.01
N ASP A 247 -9.97 -17.82 -0.62
CA ASP A 247 -10.89 -16.72 -0.91
C ASP A 247 -11.73 -16.35 0.32
N ASN A 248 -11.22 -15.42 1.12
CA ASN A 248 -11.79 -14.95 2.40
C ASN A 248 -11.94 -13.41 2.46
N ASN A 249 -11.95 -12.75 1.31
CA ASN A 249 -12.26 -11.33 1.27
C ASN A 249 -13.74 -11.11 1.67
N VAL A 250 -14.04 -9.98 2.29
CA VAL A 250 -15.39 -9.61 2.74
C VAL A 250 -16.04 -8.55 1.85
N GLY A 251 -15.36 -8.09 0.81
CA GLY A 251 -15.89 -7.10 -0.11
C GLY A 251 -14.97 -6.95 -1.31
N VAL A 252 -15.57 -6.79 -2.49
CA VAL A 252 -14.86 -6.53 -3.75
C VAL A 252 -15.58 -5.43 -4.51
N LEU A 253 -14.83 -4.47 -5.02
CA LEU A 253 -15.30 -3.47 -5.97
C LEU A 253 -14.31 -3.36 -7.12
N ASN A 254 -14.79 -3.54 -8.34
CA ASN A 254 -14.00 -3.29 -9.55
C ASN A 254 -14.33 -1.89 -10.07
N VAL A 255 -13.30 -1.13 -10.42
CA VAL A 255 -13.44 0.21 -10.97
C VAL A 255 -12.60 0.29 -12.24
N ASP A 256 -13.24 0.65 -13.36
CA ASP A 256 -12.57 0.70 -14.66
C ASP A 256 -11.51 1.80 -14.75
N ASP A 257 -11.75 2.92 -14.08
CA ASP A 257 -10.82 4.06 -14.03
C ASP A 257 -11.09 4.92 -12.80
N LEU A 258 -10.08 5.06 -11.93
CA LEU A 258 -10.14 5.95 -10.77
C LEU A 258 -9.87 7.41 -11.15
N CYS A 259 -9.19 7.69 -12.26
CA CYS A 259 -8.83 9.03 -12.69
C CYS A 259 -10.00 9.73 -13.37
N GLN A 260 -10.85 10.36 -12.57
CA GLN A 260 -11.98 11.13 -13.07
C GLN A 260 -11.63 12.63 -13.19
N THR A 261 -12.48 13.39 -13.87
CA THR A 261 -12.35 14.87 -14.00
C THR A 261 -13.00 15.65 -12.85
N GLN A 262 -13.75 14.96 -11.98
CA GLN A 262 -14.41 15.52 -10.80
C GLN A 262 -14.15 14.61 -9.58
N ASP A 263 -14.22 15.18 -8.39
CA ASP A 263 -14.18 14.42 -7.14
C ASP A 263 -15.22 13.31 -7.16
N ILE A 264 -14.81 12.11 -6.76
CA ILE A 264 -15.65 10.91 -6.83
C ILE A 264 -15.49 10.07 -5.56
N THR A 265 -16.62 9.52 -5.11
CA THR A 265 -16.67 8.53 -4.05
C THR A 265 -17.18 7.21 -4.61
N TYR A 266 -16.36 6.17 -4.47
CA TYR A 266 -16.73 4.79 -4.74
C TYR A 266 -17.11 4.11 -3.43
N THR A 267 -18.20 3.33 -3.44
CA THR A 267 -18.66 2.61 -2.24
C THR A 267 -18.37 1.13 -2.36
N LEU A 268 -17.49 0.61 -1.51
CA LEU A 268 -17.24 -0.82 -1.32
C LEU A 268 -18.24 -1.37 -0.30
N GLN A 269 -19.02 -2.37 -0.70
CA GLN A 269 -19.93 -3.07 0.22
C GLN A 269 -19.19 -4.22 0.91
N ALA A 270 -19.10 -4.17 2.24
CA ALA A 270 -18.49 -5.18 3.08
C ALA A 270 -19.57 -6.11 3.70
N ALA A 271 -19.30 -7.41 3.66
CA ALA A 271 -20.13 -8.46 4.23
C ALA A 271 -19.31 -9.26 5.25
N THR A 272 -19.46 -8.88 6.52
CA THR A 272 -18.70 -9.41 7.65
C THR A 272 -19.54 -10.37 8.48
N ASN A 273 -18.88 -11.28 9.21
CA ASN A 273 -19.57 -12.17 10.15
C ASN A 273 -19.84 -11.54 11.53
N GLN A 274 -19.36 -10.30 11.78
CA GLN A 274 -19.65 -9.61 13.03
C GLN A 274 -21.09 -9.08 13.02
N THR A 275 -21.68 -8.94 14.20
CA THR A 275 -23.05 -8.48 14.39
C THR A 275 -23.06 -7.30 15.34
N GLY A 276 -24.05 -6.42 15.17
CA GLY A 276 -24.25 -5.23 15.97
C GLY A 276 -24.96 -4.16 15.14
N ASP A 277 -25.45 -3.15 15.83
CA ASP A 277 -26.12 -1.99 15.28
C ASP A 277 -25.17 -0.80 15.26
N ASN A 278 -25.39 0.10 14.30
CA ASN A 278 -24.80 1.43 14.31
C ASN A 278 -25.68 2.32 15.18
N ILE A 279 -25.08 2.93 16.18
CA ILE A 279 -25.76 3.75 17.18
C ILE A 279 -25.41 5.21 16.92
N ASP A 280 -26.40 5.99 16.57
CA ASP A 280 -26.30 7.44 16.49
C ASP A 280 -26.42 8.01 17.91
N VAL A 281 -25.36 8.64 18.41
CA VAL A 281 -25.33 9.21 19.76
C VAL A 281 -25.26 10.72 19.65
N PHE A 282 -26.23 11.38 20.27
CA PHE A 282 -26.29 12.83 20.43
C PHE A 282 -25.94 13.16 21.88
N ILE A 283 -24.91 13.96 22.08
CA ILE A 283 -24.35 14.32 23.38
C ILE A 283 -24.48 15.82 23.57
N ARG A 284 -25.03 16.23 24.72
CA ARG A 284 -25.24 17.64 25.06
C ARG A 284 -24.78 17.90 26.48
N GLY A 285 -24.04 18.98 26.68
CA GLY A 285 -23.82 19.57 28.00
C GLY A 285 -25.05 20.37 28.41
N VAL A 286 -25.59 20.14 29.60
CA VAL A 286 -26.74 20.86 30.14
C VAL A 286 -26.30 21.66 31.36
N CYS A 287 -26.38 22.98 31.25
CA CYS A 287 -26.03 23.90 32.34
C CYS A 287 -27.18 24.02 33.36
N PRO A 288 -26.90 24.36 34.63
CA PRO A 288 -27.94 24.53 35.64
C PRO A 288 -28.97 25.63 35.33
N ASN A 289 -28.60 26.61 34.51
CA ASN A 289 -29.48 27.67 34.02
C ASN A 289 -30.36 27.25 32.83
N GLY A 290 -30.19 26.03 32.33
CA GLY A 290 -30.91 25.47 31.18
C GLY A 290 -30.27 25.72 29.83
N ASN A 291 -29.11 26.39 29.77
CA ASN A 291 -28.32 26.49 28.54
C ASN A 291 -27.82 25.11 28.11
N ILE A 292 -27.72 24.90 26.80
CA ILE A 292 -27.26 23.65 26.20
C ILE A 292 -25.99 23.94 25.42
N LEU A 293 -24.98 23.09 25.62
CA LEU A 293 -23.77 23.02 24.83
C LEU A 293 -23.81 21.75 23.98
N ASP A 294 -24.04 21.89 22.69
CA ASP A 294 -24.02 20.81 21.70
C ASP A 294 -22.92 21.00 20.65
N GLU A 295 -22.01 21.95 20.89
CA GLU A 295 -20.86 22.23 20.03
C GLU A 295 -19.58 21.72 20.70
N GLY A 296 -18.73 21.00 19.96
CA GLY A 296 -17.45 20.51 20.47
C GLY A 296 -16.91 19.28 19.76
N THR A 297 -15.60 19.05 19.92
CA THR A 297 -14.92 17.87 19.39
C THR A 297 -14.12 17.15 20.46
N LEU A 298 -14.44 15.88 20.69
CA LEU A 298 -13.75 15.02 21.65
C LEU A 298 -13.61 13.61 21.09
N ASP A 299 -12.44 13.01 21.29
CA ASP A 299 -12.23 11.59 20.99
C ASP A 299 -12.85 10.73 22.08
N VAL A 300 -13.69 9.79 21.66
CA VAL A 300 -14.33 8.81 22.54
C VAL A 300 -13.63 7.48 22.34
N GLU A 301 -13.16 6.91 23.44
CA GLU A 301 -12.62 5.56 23.49
C GLU A 301 -13.64 4.61 24.12
N ILE A 302 -13.62 3.35 23.68
CA ILE A 302 -14.45 2.26 24.19
C ILE A 302 -13.54 1.14 24.70
N PHE A 303 -13.87 0.55 25.85
CA PHE A 303 -13.15 -0.60 26.38
C PHE A 303 -13.67 -1.89 25.73
N LYS A 304 -12.86 -2.50 24.88
CA LYS A 304 -13.18 -3.76 24.19
C LYS A 304 -11.93 -4.64 24.13
N ASN A 305 -12.13 -5.96 24.21
CA ASN A 305 -11.04 -6.95 24.11
C ASN A 305 -9.88 -6.73 25.11
N GLY A 306 -10.17 -6.15 26.27
CA GLY A 306 -9.19 -5.95 27.35
C GLY A 306 -8.32 -4.69 27.23
N TYR A 307 -8.60 -3.79 26.29
CA TYR A 307 -7.90 -2.50 26.15
C TYR A 307 -8.84 -1.41 25.64
N TRP A 308 -8.39 -0.15 25.76
CA TRP A 308 -9.11 1.01 25.25
C TRP A 308 -8.84 1.19 23.76
N GLN A 309 -9.90 1.36 22.98
CA GLN A 309 -9.88 1.54 21.53
C GLN A 309 -10.57 2.85 21.18
N LEU A 310 -10.06 3.58 20.20
CA LEU A 310 -10.78 4.73 19.66
C LEU A 310 -12.11 4.26 19.04
N ALA A 311 -13.22 4.76 19.57
CA ALA A 311 -14.57 4.47 19.10
C ALA A 311 -15.02 5.46 18.03
N GLY A 312 -14.50 6.69 18.08
CA GLY A 312 -14.71 7.75 17.11
C GLY A 312 -14.51 9.12 17.74
N ARG A 313 -14.85 10.16 17.00
CA ARG A 313 -14.78 11.55 17.43
C ARG A 313 -16.19 12.14 17.44
N ILE A 314 -16.56 12.78 18.55
CA ILE A 314 -17.74 13.64 18.60
C ILE A 314 -17.46 14.86 17.74
N VAL A 315 -18.40 15.22 16.87
CA VAL A 315 -18.38 16.44 16.06
C VAL A 315 -19.75 17.08 16.19
N ASP A 316 -19.80 18.32 16.69
CA ASP A 316 -21.02 19.08 16.89
C ASP A 316 -22.09 18.27 17.65
N GLY A 317 -21.65 17.70 18.79
CA GLY A 317 -22.51 16.92 19.68
C GLY A 317 -22.93 15.56 19.13
N PHE A 318 -22.43 15.14 17.98
CA PHE A 318 -22.80 13.87 17.33
C PHE A 318 -21.61 12.92 17.20
N ILE A 319 -21.85 11.64 17.49
CA ILE A 319 -20.94 10.54 17.15
C ILE A 319 -21.74 9.32 16.70
N ARG A 320 -21.26 8.65 15.65
CA ARG A 320 -21.77 7.33 15.26
C ARG A 320 -20.87 6.24 15.84
N LEU A 321 -21.41 5.42 16.72
CA LEU A 321 -20.74 4.24 17.27
C LEU A 321 -21.14 3.01 16.47
N ASN A 322 -20.18 2.33 15.86
CA ASN A 322 -20.47 1.16 15.05
C ASN A 322 -20.42 -0.13 15.89
N CYS A 323 -21.21 -1.12 15.48
CA CYS A 323 -21.11 -2.49 16.00
C CYS A 323 -21.35 -2.63 17.50
N LEU A 324 -22.38 -1.98 18.02
CA LEU A 324 -22.81 -2.16 19.40
C LEU A 324 -24.10 -2.98 19.47
N GLN A 325 -24.31 -3.70 20.56
CA GLN A 325 -25.48 -4.54 20.78
C GLN A 325 -26.46 -3.80 21.66
N ILE A 326 -27.72 -3.69 21.21
CA ILE A 326 -28.80 -3.16 22.04
C ILE A 326 -29.00 -4.07 23.27
N GLY A 327 -29.09 -3.45 24.44
CA GLY A 327 -29.18 -4.10 25.75
C GLY A 327 -27.84 -4.42 26.40
N GLN A 328 -26.70 -4.14 25.73
CA GLN A 328 -25.37 -4.37 26.30
C GLN A 328 -24.79 -3.10 26.93
N GLU A 329 -24.15 -3.26 28.10
CA GLU A 329 -23.35 -2.22 28.73
C GLU A 329 -21.91 -2.21 28.17
N TYR A 330 -21.42 -1.02 27.88
CA TYR A 330 -20.05 -0.75 27.46
C TYR A 330 -19.43 0.31 28.37
N GLN A 331 -18.10 0.29 28.50
CA GLN A 331 -17.35 1.36 29.14
C GLN A 331 -16.77 2.28 28.08
N PHE A 332 -16.99 3.57 28.25
CA PHE A 332 -16.49 4.64 27.41
C PHE A 332 -15.58 5.54 28.23
N ARG A 333 -14.62 6.20 27.57
CA ARG A 333 -13.87 7.28 28.18
C ARG A 333 -13.55 8.39 27.20
N VAL A 334 -13.34 9.57 27.73
CA VAL A 334 -12.81 10.73 27.01
C VAL A 334 -11.59 11.27 27.75
N TYR A 335 -10.67 11.89 27.02
CA TYR A 335 -9.52 12.58 27.59
C TYR A 335 -9.74 14.09 27.50
N TYR A 336 -9.67 14.79 28.63
CA TYR A 336 -9.85 16.23 28.69
C TYR A 336 -9.02 16.83 29.83
N ASP A 337 -8.36 17.95 29.56
CA ASP A 337 -7.55 18.72 30.51
C ASP A 337 -6.59 17.87 31.38
N GLY A 338 -5.83 16.97 30.74
CA GLY A 338 -4.84 16.16 31.43
C GLY A 338 -5.36 14.83 32.00
N GLU A 339 -6.68 14.65 32.08
CA GLU A 339 -7.33 13.55 32.82
C GLU A 339 -8.27 12.71 31.93
N TYR A 340 -8.48 11.45 32.33
CA TYR A 340 -9.45 10.56 31.69
C TYR A 340 -10.76 10.49 32.49
N TYR A 341 -11.88 10.67 31.82
CA TYR A 341 -13.22 10.53 32.38
C TYR A 341 -13.85 9.28 31.82
N THR A 342 -14.22 8.33 32.69
CA THR A 342 -14.73 7.00 32.30
C THR A 342 -16.16 6.80 32.79
N GLU A 343 -17.02 6.31 31.91
CA GLU A 343 -18.42 6.03 32.21
C GLU A 343 -18.87 4.68 31.63
N SER A 344 -19.74 3.99 32.36
CA SER A 344 -20.45 2.81 31.84
C SER A 344 -21.80 3.26 31.26
N TYR A 345 -22.13 2.78 30.07
CA TYR A 345 -23.41 3.09 29.42
C TYR A 345 -24.02 1.84 28.77
N THR A 346 -25.31 1.61 29.02
CA THR A 346 -26.08 0.55 28.37
C THR A 346 -26.75 1.09 27.12
N ILE A 347 -26.45 0.50 25.96
CA ILE A 347 -27.11 0.86 24.70
C ILE A 347 -28.55 0.36 24.75
N THR A 348 -29.52 1.23 24.51
CA THR A 348 -30.95 0.93 24.62
C THR A 348 -31.69 0.98 23.29
N SER A 349 -31.14 1.68 22.29
CA SER A 349 -31.71 1.85 20.96
C SER A 349 -30.63 2.21 19.94
N THR A 350 -31.00 2.32 18.66
CA THR A 350 -30.11 2.80 17.59
C THR A 350 -29.87 4.31 17.62
N THR A 351 -30.55 5.04 18.51
CA THR A 351 -30.40 6.49 18.67
C THR A 351 -30.39 6.87 20.15
N GLU A 352 -29.22 7.19 20.68
CA GLU A 352 -29.03 7.57 22.06
C GLU A 352 -28.96 9.09 22.19
N ASN A 353 -29.62 9.64 23.21
CA ASN A 353 -29.51 11.05 23.58
C ASN A 353 -28.95 11.11 25.00
N ILE A 354 -27.76 11.66 25.15
CA ILE A 354 -27.02 11.71 26.41
C ILE A 354 -26.87 13.17 26.81
N ASP A 355 -27.49 13.52 27.94
CA ASP A 355 -27.33 14.82 28.56
C ASP A 355 -26.31 14.70 29.71
N ILE A 356 -25.27 15.52 29.66
CA ILE A 356 -24.21 15.61 30.67
C ILE A 356 -24.45 16.88 31.46
N GLU A 357 -24.75 16.76 32.76
CA GLU A 357 -24.90 17.92 33.63
C GLU A 357 -23.54 18.63 33.80
N LEU A 358 -23.48 19.90 33.40
CA LEU A 358 -22.28 20.73 33.54
C LEU A 358 -22.28 21.47 34.88
N PRO A 359 -21.12 21.68 35.51
CA PRO A 359 -20.99 22.52 36.70
C PRO A 359 -21.47 23.96 36.41
N GLY A 360 -22.13 24.59 37.39
CA GLY A 360 -22.66 25.94 37.22
C GLY A 360 -21.60 27.05 37.16
N ASP A 361 -20.36 26.74 37.54
CA ASP A 361 -19.17 27.58 37.45
C ASP A 361 -18.33 27.31 36.19
N ASN A 362 -18.83 26.48 35.29
CA ASN A 362 -18.21 26.25 33.99
C ASN A 362 -18.36 27.52 33.11
N GLU A 363 -17.29 27.94 32.44
CA GLU A 363 -17.27 29.13 31.57
C GLU A 363 -18.32 29.09 30.45
N PHE A 364 -18.73 27.89 30.01
CA PHE A 364 -19.78 27.69 29.01
C PHE A 364 -21.20 27.82 29.59
N CYS A 365 -21.33 27.85 30.92
CA CYS A 365 -22.59 27.93 31.65
C CYS A 365 -22.87 29.31 32.27
N GLU A 366 -21.93 30.26 32.19
CA GLU A 366 -22.09 31.63 32.70
C GLU A 366 -23.00 32.53 31.85
#